data_AF-A0A7U9XCV2-F1
#
_entry.id   AF-A0A7U9XCV2-F1
#
_cell.length_a   1.000
_cell.length_b   1.000
_cell.length_c   1.000
_cell.angle_alpha   90.00
_cell.angle_beta   90.00
_cell.angle_gamma   90.00
#
_symmetry.space_group_name_H-M   'P 1'
#
loop_
_entity.id
_entity.type
_entity.pdbx_description
1 polymer ?
#
loop_
_entity_poly.entity_id
_entity_poly.type
_entity_poly.pdbx_seq_one_letter_code
_entity_poly.pdbx_strand_id
1 'polypeptide(L)' 'MVEMGMTDKQFNGFVRFLLDALKEAKEEKEDDKKDEKISKIIDNLQKTLED' A
#
# COMPACT_ATOMS: atom_id res chain seq x y z
N MET A 1 -9.83 25.56 12.55
CA MET A 1 -10.48 24.24 12.67
C MET A 1 -9.36 23.24 12.91
N VAL A 2 -9.48 22.34 13.88
CA VAL A 2 -8.47 21.28 14.07
C VAL A 2 -8.59 20.36 12.86
N GLU A 3 -7.54 20.27 12.03
CA GLU A 3 -7.43 19.19 11.06
C GLU A 3 -7.45 17.88 11.86
N MET A 4 -8.57 17.17 11.83
CA MET A 4 -8.64 15.83 12.37
C MET A 4 -7.80 14.95 11.44
N GLY A 5 -6.57 14.67 11.86
CA GLY A 5 -5.72 13.70 11.18
C GLY A 5 -6.38 12.31 11.12
N MET A 6 -5.80 11.42 10.33
CA MET A 6 -6.26 10.04 10.22
C MET A 6 -6.35 9.38 11.60
N THR A 7 -7.49 8.73 11.90
CA THR A 7 -7.63 7.99 13.16
C THR A 7 -6.69 6.77 13.17
N ASP A 8 -6.25 6.34 14.36
CA ASP A 8 -5.42 5.12 14.50
C ASP A 8 -6.03 3.90 13.78
N LYS A 9 -7.36 3.81 13.72
CA LYS A 9 -8.07 2.72 13.02
C LYS A 9 -7.88 2.77 11.51
N GLN A 10 -7.93 3.96 10.92
CA GLN A 10 -7.71 4.15 9.48
C GLN A 10 -6.25 3.88 9.13
N PHE A 11 -5.29 4.36 9.94
CA PHE A 11 -3.87 4.07 9.74
C PHE A 11 -3.58 2.56 9.84
N ASN A 12 -4.10 1.90 10.88
CA ASN A 12 -3.97 0.44 11.04
C ASN A 12 -4.63 -0.34 9.89
N GLY A 13 -5.74 0.16 9.34
CA GLY A 13 -6.39 -0.41 8.16
C GLY A 13 -5.52 -0.31 6.92
N PHE A 14 -4.92 0.85 6.68
CA PHE A 14 -3.98 1.08 5.58
C PHE A 14 -2.74 0.18 5.68
N VAL A 15 -2.12 0.09 6.87
CA VAL A 15 -0.94 -0.77 7.07
C VAL A 15 -1.26 -2.25 6.82
N ARG A 16 -2.46 -2.73 7.21
CA ARG A 16 -2.90 -4.10 6.89
C ARG A 16 -3.04 -4.31 5.38
N PHE A 17 -3.67 -3.37 4.68
CA PHE A 17 -3.80 -3.43 3.22
C PHE A 17 -2.45 -3.47 2.51
N LEU A 18 -1.51 -2.61 2.92
CA LEU A 18 -0.14 -2.60 2.39
C LEU A 18 0.58 -3.93 2.65
N LEU A 19 0.46 -4.45 3.88
CA LEU A 19 1.10 -5.71 4.25
C LEU A 19 0.58 -6.88 3.42
N ASP A 20 -0.71 -6.94 3.14
CA ASP A 20 -1.31 -8.00 2.34
C ASP A 20 -0.87 -7.91 0.87
N ALA A 21 -0.85 -6.69 0.29
CA ALA A 21 -0.34 -6.48 -1.06
C ALA A 21 1.14 -6.90 -1.20
N LEU A 22 1.98 -6.59 -0.20
CA LEU A 22 3.38 -6.99 -0.18
C LEU A 22 3.56 -8.52 -0.09
N LYS A 23 2.69 -9.23 0.66
CA LYS A 23 2.70 -10.70 0.70
C LYS A 23 2.31 -11.28 -0.65
N GLU A 24 1.26 -10.76 -1.28
CA GLU A 24 0.83 -11.21 -2.61
C GLU A 24 1.91 -11.00 -3.68
N ALA A 25 2.65 -9.90 -3.60
CA ALA A 25 3.81 -9.67 -4.47
C ALA A 25 4.96 -10.63 -4.15
N LYS A 26 5.20 -10.93 -2.87
CA LYS A 26 6.26 -11.87 -2.44
C LYS A 26 5.98 -13.31 -2.86
N GLU A 27 4.72 -13.74 -2.89
CA GLU A 27 4.31 -15.09 -3.29
C GLU A 27 4.22 -15.27 -4.81
N GLU A 28 4.28 -14.18 -5.58
CA GLU A 28 4.31 -14.22 -7.04
C GLU A 28 5.59 -14.88 -7.56
N LYS A 29 5.43 -15.81 -8.50
CA LYS A 29 6.53 -16.65 -9.03
C LYS A 29 7.03 -16.19 -10.39
N GLU A 30 6.21 -15.43 -11.11
CA GLU A 30 6.57 -14.84 -12.39
C GLU A 30 7.20 -13.46 -12.13
N ASP A 31 8.48 -13.30 -12.46
CA ASP A 31 9.25 -12.09 -12.17
C ASP A 31 8.58 -10.83 -12.74
N ASP A 32 8.10 -10.88 -13.99
CA ASP A 32 7.39 -9.76 -14.62
C ASP A 32 6.11 -9.35 -13.86
N LYS A 33 5.33 -10.34 -13.39
CA LYS A 33 4.10 -10.09 -12.63
C LYS A 33 4.40 -9.58 -11.23
N LYS A 34 5.50 -10.04 -10.63
CA LYS A 34 5.96 -9.55 -9.33
C LYS A 34 6.36 -8.09 -9.42
N ASP A 35 7.11 -7.71 -10.45
CA ASP A 35 7.51 -6.33 -10.69
C ASP A 35 6.31 -5.42 -10.97
N GLU A 36 5.31 -5.90 -11.71
CA GLU A 36 4.04 -5.19 -11.91
C GLU A 36 3.30 -4.93 -10.57
N LYS A 37 3.20 -5.97 -9.72
CA LYS A 37 2.56 -5.84 -8.40
C LYS A 37 3.32 -4.85 -7.50
N ILE A 38 4.65 -4.93 -7.47
CA ILE A 38 5.49 -4.00 -6.70
C ILE A 38 5.32 -2.55 -7.21
N SER A 39 5.32 -2.35 -8.53
CA SER A 39 5.11 -1.03 -9.14
C SER A 39 3.76 -0.43 -8.73
N LYS A 40 2.69 -1.24 -8.76
CA LYS A 40 1.37 -0.82 -8.31
C LYS A 40 1.33 -0.43 -6.83
N ILE A 41 2.06 -1.15 -5.97
CA ILE A 41 2.18 -0.79 -4.55
C ILE A 41 2.86 0.57 -4.42
N ILE A 42 3.97 0.80 -5.13
CA ILE A 42 4.71 2.07 -5.12
C ILE A 42 3.81 3.22 -5.59
N ASP A 43 3.10 3.07 -6.71
CA ASP A 43 2.21 4.10 -7.26
C ASP A 43 1.10 4.49 -6.26
N ASN A 44 0.52 3.49 -5.58
CA ASN A 44 -0.51 3.74 -4.58
C ASN A 44 0.04 4.46 -3.34
N LEU A 45 1.26 4.12 -2.91
CA LEU A 45 1.94 4.82 -1.83
C LEU A 45 2.25 6.27 -2.21
N GLN A 46 2.73 6.51 -3.43
CA GLN A 46 3.00 7.87 -3.92
C GLN A 46 1.73 8.72 -3.94
N LYS A 47 0.63 8.21 -4.48
CA LYS A 47 -0.67 8.91 -4.47
C LYS A 47 -1.13 9.28 -3.06
N THR A 48 -0.93 8.37 -2.10
CA THR A 48 -1.28 8.61 -0.69
C THR A 48 -0.43 9.71 -0.03
N LEU A 49 0.78 9.97 -0.54
CA LEU A 49 1.67 11.02 -0.04
C LEU A 49 1.46 12.37 -0.76
N GLU A 50 0.93 12.34 -1.99
CA GLU A 50 0.64 13.53 -2.79
C GLU A 50 -0.75 14.12 -2.51
N ASP A 51 -1.68 13.30 -2.00
CA ASP A 51 -2.99 13.70 -1.45
C ASP A 51 -2.89 14.26 -0.02
#